data_AF-A0A1M7GQW4-F1
#
_entry.id   AF-A0A1M7GQW4-F1
#
_cell.length_a   1.000
_cell.length_b   1.000
_cell.length_c   1.000
_cell.angle_alpha   90.00
_cell.angle_beta   90.00
_cell.angle_gamma   90.00
#
_symmetry.space_group_name_H-M   'P 1'
#
loop_
_entity.id
_entity.type
_entity.pdbx_description
1 polymer ?
#
loop_
_entity_poly.entity_id
_entity_poly.type
_entity_poly.pdbx_seq_one_letter_code
_entity_poly.pdbx_strand_id
1 'polypeptide(L)'
;MRNIIKMITEWGKKDPQVEAIVLVGSFARKTNQPNSDIDVCIITDYKEELLNKISFIDTFGHVKNYVLEYWGACTSIRVWFEEGEEVEFGLVKPSWYSMPLDAGTRKVLEDGYQILVDKQGVLTSEEFSVRPLDGQYIDS
;
A
#
# COMPACT_ATOMS: atom_id res chain seq x y z
N MET A 1 -13.42 9.69 -14.34
CA MET A 1 -13.08 10.05 -12.95
C MET A 1 -11.79 9.33 -12.60
N ARG A 2 -10.81 10.01 -12.00
CA ARG A 2 -9.54 9.39 -11.59
C ARG A 2 -9.83 8.35 -10.50
N ASN A 3 -9.17 7.20 -10.56
CA ASN A 3 -9.22 6.17 -9.54
C ASN A 3 -7.79 5.81 -9.16
N ILE A 4 -7.28 6.49 -8.13
CA ILE A 4 -5.89 6.38 -7.72
C ILE A 4 -5.53 4.98 -7.21
N ILE A 5 -6.46 4.28 -6.53
CA ILE A 5 -6.25 2.90 -6.10
C ILE A 5 -6.04 1.97 -7.31
N LYS A 6 -6.82 2.15 -8.38
CA LYS A 6 -6.63 1.41 -9.64
C LYS A 6 -5.28 1.75 -10.29
N MET A 7 -4.87 3.02 -10.28
CA MET A 7 -3.57 3.42 -10.81
C MET A 7 -2.40 2.81 -10.02
N ILE A 8 -2.47 2.82 -8.69
CA ILE A 8 -1.49 2.17 -7.79
C ILE A 8 -1.43 0.67 -8.06
N THR A 9 -2.59 0.03 -8.19
CA THR A 9 -2.70 -1.39 -8.52
C THR A 9 -2.01 -1.72 -9.85
N GLU A 10 -2.32 -0.97 -10.91
CA GLU A 10 -1.76 -1.20 -12.24
C GLU A 10 -0.26 -0.88 -12.33
N TRP A 11 0.21 0.13 -11.59
CA TRP A 11 1.64 0.40 -11.44
C TRP A 11 2.33 -0.77 -10.72
N GLY A 12 1.82 -1.20 -9.57
CA GLY A 12 2.41 -2.27 -8.77
C GLY A 12 2.47 -3.61 -9.50
N LYS A 13 1.46 -3.93 -10.33
CA LYS A 13 1.49 -5.12 -11.20
C LYS A 13 2.64 -5.08 -12.20
N LYS A 14 2.97 -3.90 -12.74
CA LYS A 14 3.98 -3.73 -13.81
C LYS A 14 5.40 -3.53 -13.30
N ASP A 15 5.55 -2.87 -12.16
CA ASP A 15 6.86 -2.54 -11.62
C ASP A 15 7.56 -3.80 -11.06
N PRO A 16 8.70 -4.25 -11.63
CA PRO A 16 9.36 -5.48 -11.18
C PRO A 16 9.93 -5.39 -9.76
N GLN A 17 10.07 -4.18 -9.20
CA GLN A 17 10.57 -3.98 -7.84
C GLN A 17 9.48 -4.20 -6.79
N VAL A 18 8.19 -4.12 -7.17
CA VAL A 18 7.07 -4.35 -6.26
C VAL A 18 6.80 -5.84 -6.11
N GLU A 19 6.76 -6.33 -4.87
CA GLU A 19 6.39 -7.71 -4.56
C GLU A 19 4.88 -7.82 -4.33
N ALA A 20 4.37 -6.99 -3.43
CA ALA A 20 2.97 -6.91 -3.08
C ALA A 20 2.57 -5.48 -2.76
N ILE A 21 1.27 -5.18 -2.85
CA ILE A 21 0.66 -3.95 -2.36
C ILE A 21 -0.63 -4.33 -1.65
N VAL A 22 -0.77 -3.84 -0.42
CA VAL A 22 -2.03 -3.94 0.34
C VAL A 22 -2.62 -2.56 0.56
N LEU A 23 -3.94 -2.45 0.41
CA LEU A 23 -4.73 -1.32 0.87
C LEU A 23 -5.11 -1.59 2.32
N VAL A 24 -4.92 -0.61 3.19
CA VAL A 24 -5.30 -0.69 4.61
C VAL A 24 -6.20 0.49 4.97
N GLY A 25 -6.49 0.67 6.25
CA GLY A 25 -7.20 1.85 6.72
C GLY A 25 -8.66 1.91 6.26
N SER A 26 -9.19 3.14 6.19
CA SER A 26 -10.62 3.37 6.01
C SER A 26 -11.15 2.91 4.65
N PHE A 27 -10.33 3.02 3.59
CA PHE A 27 -10.68 2.56 2.25
C PHE A 27 -10.74 1.03 2.17
N ALA A 28 -9.79 0.31 2.78
CA ALA A 28 -9.85 -1.15 2.85
C ALA A 28 -11.13 -1.63 3.55
N ARG A 29 -11.53 -0.96 4.64
CA ARG A 29 -12.72 -1.29 5.41
C ARG A 29 -14.03 -0.77 4.82
N LYS A 30 -14.00 0.01 3.73
CA LYS A 30 -15.17 0.70 3.15
C LYS A 30 -15.89 1.61 4.18
N THR A 31 -15.12 2.19 5.10
CA THR A 31 -15.60 3.17 6.10
C THR A 31 -15.01 4.56 5.86
N ASN A 32 -14.43 4.79 4.68
CA ASN A 32 -13.84 6.07 4.30
C ASN A 32 -14.89 7.17 4.18
N GLN A 33 -14.46 8.39 4.47
CA GLN A 33 -15.23 9.62 4.28
C GLN A 33 -14.69 10.37 3.05
N PRO A 34 -15.39 11.39 2.54
CA PRO A 34 -14.95 12.14 1.36
C PRO A 34 -13.55 12.75 1.45
N ASN A 35 -13.06 13.02 2.66
CA ASN A 35 -11.74 13.58 2.95
C ASN A 35 -10.79 12.58 3.61
N SER A 36 -11.12 11.28 3.61
CA SER A 36 -10.19 10.26 4.08
C SER A 36 -8.99 10.16 3.15
N ASP A 37 -7.83 9.97 3.75
CA ASP A 37 -6.61 9.53 3.12
C ASP A 37 -6.70 8.05 2.68
N ILE A 38 -5.87 7.71 1.70
CA ILE A 38 -5.72 6.36 1.17
C ILE A 38 -4.42 5.78 1.69
N ASP A 39 -4.50 4.75 2.53
CA ASP A 39 -3.34 4.08 3.09
C ASP A 39 -2.98 2.82 2.29
N VAL A 40 -1.76 2.76 1.76
CA VAL A 40 -1.22 1.55 1.13
C VAL A 40 0.12 1.16 1.73
N CYS A 41 0.38 -0.13 1.86
CA CYS A 41 1.72 -0.65 2.08
C CYS A 41 2.23 -1.29 0.80
N ILE A 42 3.37 -0.80 0.30
CA ILE A 42 4.12 -1.39 -0.81
C ILE A 42 5.23 -2.24 -0.18
N ILE A 43 5.20 -3.53 -0.50
CA ILE A 43 6.22 -4.47 -0.04
C ILE A 43 7.23 -4.71 -1.15
N THR A 44 8.51 -4.52 -0.83
CA THR A 44 9.60 -4.52 -1.81
C THR A 44 10.97 -4.65 -1.14
N ASP A 45 11.86 -5.45 -1.73
CA ASP A 45 13.28 -5.48 -1.34
C ASP A 45 14.04 -4.22 -1.77
N TYR A 46 13.48 -3.45 -2.69
CA TYR A 46 14.05 -2.23 -3.26
C TYR A 46 13.61 -0.96 -2.49
N LYS A 47 13.18 -1.12 -1.23
CA LYS A 47 12.70 -0.02 -0.38
C LYS A 47 13.61 1.21 -0.43
N GLU A 48 14.91 1.02 -0.24
CA GLU A 48 15.88 2.12 -0.21
C GLU A 48 16.03 2.80 -1.58
N GLU A 49 15.89 2.05 -2.68
CA GLU A 49 15.94 2.63 -4.02
C GLU A 49 14.71 3.49 -4.31
N LEU A 50 13.52 3.03 -3.93
CA LEU A 50 12.28 3.80 -4.05
C LEU A 50 12.29 5.05 -3.16
N LEU A 51 12.86 4.98 -1.96
CA LEU A 51 13.06 6.14 -1.08
C LEU A 51 14.09 7.14 -1.63
N ASN A 52 15.10 6.67 -2.37
CA ASN A 52 16.05 7.56 -3.04
C ASN A 52 15.47 8.14 -4.35
N LYS A 53 14.49 7.46 -4.95
CA LYS A 53 13.81 7.85 -6.19
C LYS A 53 12.31 8.04 -5.95
N ILE A 54 11.97 8.97 -5.06
CA ILE A 54 10.58 9.28 -4.70
C ILE A 54 9.74 9.68 -5.93
N SER A 55 10.36 10.06 -7.06
CA SER A 55 9.69 10.40 -8.33
C SER A 55 8.66 9.39 -8.84
N PHE A 56 8.64 8.14 -8.33
CA PHE A 56 7.55 7.21 -8.68
C PHE A 56 6.17 7.76 -8.29
N ILE A 57 6.06 8.61 -7.26
CA ILE A 57 4.77 9.20 -6.84
C ILE A 57 4.16 10.10 -7.92
N ASP A 58 4.97 10.67 -8.81
CA ASP A 58 4.53 11.47 -9.96
C ASP A 58 3.76 10.63 -10.99
N THR A 59 3.87 9.29 -10.92
CA THR A 59 3.09 8.36 -11.74
C THR A 59 1.60 8.45 -11.45
N PHE A 60 1.23 8.87 -10.24
CA PHE A 60 -0.15 8.85 -9.78
C PHE A 60 -0.87 10.16 -9.99
N GLY A 61 -0.16 11.28 -10.19
CA GLY A 61 -0.74 12.60 -10.39
C GLY A 61 0.25 13.73 -10.13
N HIS A 62 -0.24 14.97 -10.14
CA HIS A 62 0.58 16.12 -9.83
C HIS A 62 0.78 16.24 -8.31
N VAL A 63 2.01 16.07 -7.85
CA VAL A 63 2.36 16.19 -6.44
C VAL A 63 2.34 17.67 -6.03
N LYS A 64 1.45 18.00 -5.09
CA LYS A 64 1.41 19.31 -4.43
C LYS A 64 2.44 19.40 -3.32
N ASN A 65 2.53 18.36 -2.50
CA ASN A 65 3.47 18.25 -1.40
C ASN A 65 3.67 16.77 -1.02
N TYR A 66 4.79 16.46 -0.37
CA TYR A 66 4.96 15.18 0.32
C TYR A 66 5.80 15.32 1.58
N VAL A 67 5.63 14.38 2.51
CA VAL A 67 6.42 14.26 3.74
C VAL A 67 6.84 12.81 3.95
N LEU A 68 8.03 12.62 4.52
CA LEU A 68 8.51 11.32 4.96
C LEU A 68 8.25 11.12 6.45
N GLU A 69 7.64 10.00 6.81
CA GLU A 69 7.37 9.59 8.18
C GLU A 69 8.02 8.23 8.46
N TYR A 70 8.53 8.02 9.66
CA TYR A 70 9.30 6.81 10.02
C TYR A 70 8.60 6.05 11.15
N TRP A 71 8.15 4.84 10.85
CA TRP A 71 7.34 4.01 11.74
C TRP A 71 7.95 2.61 11.87
N GLY A 72 8.96 2.48 12.73
CA GLY A 72 9.68 1.21 12.91
C GLY A 72 10.30 0.72 11.60
N ALA A 73 9.83 -0.41 11.07
CA ALA A 73 10.30 -0.98 9.79
C ALA A 73 9.67 -0.28 8.56
N CYS A 74 8.59 0.45 8.73
CA CYS A 74 7.90 1.17 7.67
C CYS A 74 8.46 2.59 7.52
N THR A 75 8.71 3.01 6.27
CA THR A 75 8.93 4.42 5.94
C THR A 75 7.79 4.85 5.04
N SER A 76 7.01 5.81 5.52
CA SER A 76 5.81 6.28 4.85
C SER A 76 6.12 7.55 4.05
N ILE A 77 5.65 7.58 2.81
CA ILE A 77 5.65 8.77 1.97
C ILE A 77 4.21 9.25 1.89
N ARG A 78 3.88 10.28 2.68
CA ARG A 78 2.55 10.90 2.64
C ARG A 78 2.54 11.96 1.56
N VAL A 79 1.62 11.84 0.60
CA VAL A 79 1.55 12.67 -0.60
C VAL A 79 0.19 13.34 -0.69
N TRP A 80 0.21 14.65 -0.95
CA TRP A 80 -0.97 15.41 -1.33
C TRP A 80 -0.89 15.70 -2.81
N PHE A 81 -1.89 15.28 -3.57
CA PHE A 81 -2.01 15.56 -5.00
C PHE A 81 -2.81 16.84 -5.26
N GLU A 82 -2.49 17.55 -6.34
CA GLU A 82 -3.24 18.74 -6.76
C GLU A 82 -4.69 18.40 -7.13
N GLU A 83 -4.96 17.15 -7.51
CA GLU A 83 -6.30 16.64 -7.82
C GLU A 83 -7.16 16.35 -6.58
N GLY A 84 -6.58 16.46 -5.38
CA GLY A 84 -7.28 16.44 -4.09
C GLY A 84 -7.10 15.17 -3.28
N GLU A 85 -6.54 14.09 -3.85
CA GLU A 85 -6.26 12.88 -3.09
C GLU A 85 -5.07 13.06 -2.13
N GLU A 86 -5.23 12.52 -0.92
CA GLU A 86 -4.13 12.29 0.04
C GLU A 86 -3.84 10.79 0.06
N VAL A 87 -2.59 10.41 -0.17
CA VAL A 87 -2.16 9.00 -0.17
C VAL A 87 -0.96 8.82 0.73
N GLU A 88 -1.04 7.83 1.61
CA GLU A 88 0.06 7.39 2.43
C GLU A 88 0.68 6.11 1.83
N PHE A 89 1.90 6.22 1.29
CA PHE A 89 2.65 5.09 0.74
C PHE A 89 3.65 4.55 1.78
N GLY A 90 3.24 3.55 2.55
CA GLY A 90 4.12 2.81 3.45
C GLY A 90 5.05 1.88 2.69
N LEU A 91 6.36 2.12 2.72
CA LEU A 91 7.37 1.25 2.13
C LEU A 91 7.96 0.31 3.19
N VAL A 92 7.85 -0.99 2.95
CA VAL A 92 8.34 -2.06 3.85
C VAL A 92 9.07 -3.14 3.06
N LYS A 93 9.97 -3.87 3.73
CA LYS A 93 10.64 -5.06 3.17
C LYS A 93 9.74 -6.30 3.26
N PRO A 94 10.00 -7.38 2.49
CA PRO A 94 9.25 -8.64 2.56
C PRO A 94 9.20 -9.28 3.96
N SER A 95 10.16 -8.95 4.83
CA SER A 95 10.13 -9.30 6.24
C SER A 95 8.86 -8.86 6.98
N TRP A 96 8.14 -7.85 6.47
CA TRP A 96 6.92 -7.31 7.08
C TRP A 96 5.81 -8.36 7.18
N TYR A 97 5.56 -9.12 6.11
CA TYR A 97 4.57 -10.21 6.11
C TYR A 97 5.22 -11.59 6.34
N SER A 98 6.47 -11.63 6.81
CA SER A 98 7.11 -12.91 7.14
C SER A 98 6.49 -13.51 8.40
N MET A 99 6.31 -14.83 8.39
CA MET A 99 5.73 -15.55 9.51
C MET A 99 6.80 -15.94 10.55
N PRO A 100 6.53 -15.81 11.86
CA PRO A 100 5.34 -15.19 12.45
C PRO A 100 5.34 -13.66 12.30
N LEU A 101 4.16 -13.08 12.04
CA LEU A 101 4.01 -11.62 11.97
C LEU A 101 4.44 -10.96 13.27
N ASP A 102 5.15 -9.83 13.17
CA ASP A 102 5.36 -8.95 14.32
C ASP A 102 4.02 -8.34 14.78
N ALA A 103 3.98 -7.88 16.03
CA ALA A 103 2.75 -7.39 16.65
C ALA A 103 2.17 -6.15 15.93
N GLY A 104 3.03 -5.30 15.36
CA GLY A 104 2.59 -4.12 14.61
C GLY A 104 1.94 -4.50 13.29
N THR A 105 2.60 -5.36 12.51
CA THR A 105 2.06 -5.85 11.24
C THR A 105 0.77 -6.64 11.45
N ARG A 106 0.75 -7.53 12.45
CA ARG A 106 -0.45 -8.29 12.81
C ARG A 106 -1.62 -7.36 13.06
N LYS A 107 -1.44 -6.32 13.88
CA LYS A 107 -2.51 -5.37 14.18
C LYS A 107 -3.03 -4.67 12.93
N VAL A 108 -2.13 -4.18 12.06
CA VAL A 108 -2.53 -3.52 10.79
C VAL A 108 -3.38 -4.44 9.92
N LEU A 109 -2.99 -5.72 9.78
CA LEU A 109 -3.72 -6.67 8.95
C LEU A 109 -5.02 -7.14 9.62
N GLU A 110 -5.04 -7.34 10.94
CA GLU A 110 -6.24 -7.72 11.70
C GLU A 110 -7.29 -6.60 11.76
N ASP A 111 -6.86 -5.33 11.72
CA ASP A 111 -7.76 -4.18 11.55
C ASP A 111 -8.41 -4.15 10.16
N GLY A 112 -7.99 -5.02 9.24
CA GLY A 112 -8.57 -5.23 7.91
C GLY A 112 -7.76 -4.60 6.79
N TYR A 113 -7.48 -5.42 5.77
CA TYR A 113 -6.73 -5.04 4.58
C TYR A 113 -7.34 -5.65 3.32
N GLN A 114 -7.03 -5.08 2.16
CA GLN A 114 -7.33 -5.67 0.85
C GLN A 114 -6.05 -5.83 0.06
N ILE A 115 -5.96 -6.90 -0.73
CA ILE A 115 -4.81 -7.14 -1.61
C ILE A 115 -5.05 -6.39 -2.93
N LEU A 116 -4.15 -5.48 -3.27
CA LEU A 116 -4.10 -4.83 -4.58
C LEU A 116 -3.17 -5.60 -5.53
N VAL A 117 -2.02 -6.05 -5.02
CA VAL A 117 -1.01 -6.82 -5.74
C VAL A 117 -0.42 -7.87 -4.80
N ASP A 118 -0.26 -9.10 -5.27
CA ASP A 118 0.43 -10.20 -4.57
C ASP A 118 1.07 -11.13 -5.61
N LYS A 119 2.30 -10.81 -6.06
CA LYS A 119 2.91 -11.51 -7.20
C LYS A 119 3.41 -12.92 -6.84
N GLN A 120 3.64 -13.17 -5.56
CA GLN A 120 4.21 -14.40 -5.02
C GLN A 120 3.13 -15.27 -4.37
N GLY A 121 1.90 -14.76 -4.25
CA GLY A 121 0.79 -15.49 -3.66
C GLY A 121 0.93 -15.67 -2.15
N VAL A 122 1.75 -14.86 -1.47
CA VAL A 122 2.00 -15.07 -0.04
C VAL A 122 0.81 -14.63 0.79
N LEU A 123 0.21 -13.48 0.46
CA LEU A 123 -0.94 -12.94 1.19
C LEU A 123 -2.23 -13.72 0.89
N THR A 124 -2.30 -14.37 -0.28
CA THR A 124 -3.39 -15.27 -0.67
C THR A 124 -3.20 -16.72 -0.22
N SER A 125 -2.01 -17.10 0.28
CA SER A 125 -1.70 -18.46 0.74
C SER A 125 -2.57 -18.90 1.92
N GLU A 126 -2.94 -20.19 1.95
CA GLU A 126 -3.64 -20.78 3.09
C GLU A 126 -2.82 -20.72 4.39
N GLU A 127 -1.49 -20.69 4.29
CA GLU A 127 -0.57 -20.63 5.43
C GLU A 127 -0.47 -19.23 6.04
N PHE A 128 -0.95 -18.20 5.33
CA PHE A 128 -0.91 -16.83 5.84
C PHE A 128 -1.96 -16.62 6.93
N SER A 129 -1.51 -16.18 8.10
CA SER A 129 -2.31 -16.26 9.33
C SER A 129 -3.45 -15.24 9.46
N VAL A 130 -3.54 -14.24 8.56
CA VAL A 130 -4.58 -13.20 8.61
C VAL A 130 -5.21 -13.06 7.23
N ARG A 131 -6.54 -13.22 7.14
CA ARG A 131 -7.25 -13.18 5.85
C ARG A 131 -7.54 -11.73 5.41
N PRO A 132 -7.44 -11.41 4.11
CA PRO A 132 -7.87 -10.13 3.58
C PRO A 132 -9.40 -9.98 3.65
N LEU A 133 -9.87 -8.75 3.57
CA LEU A 133 -11.29 -8.42 3.43
C LEU A 133 -11.82 -8.81 2.05
N ASP A 134 -13.08 -9.24 1.99
CA ASP A 134 -13.77 -9.58 0.76
C ASP A 134 -13.96 -8.35 -0.14
N GLY A 135 -13.20 -8.31 -1.23
CA GLY A 135 -13.20 -7.21 -2.18
C GLY A 135 -11.83 -7.07 -2.80
N GLN A 136 -11.50 -7.93 -3.76
CA GLN A 136 -10.43 -7.55 -4.66
C GLN A 136 -10.94 -6.36 -5.48
N TYR A 137 -10.19 -5.26 -5.54
CA TYR A 137 -10.40 -4.21 -6.55
C TYR A 137 -10.04 -4.78 -7.94
N ILE A 138 -10.73 -5.84 -8.36
CA ILE A 138 -10.72 -6.33 -9.73
C ILE A 138 -11.83 -5.58 -10.46
N ASP A 139 -11.41 -4.66 -11.32
CA ASP A 139 -12.20 -4.10 -12.41
C ASP A 139 -13.62 -3.61 -12.07
N SER A 140 -13.69 -2.35 -11.65
CA SER A 140 -14.69 -1.42 -12.19
C SER A 140 -14.03 -0.34 -13.04
#